data_AF-A0A7S6MC78-F1
#
_entry.id   AF-A0A7S6MC78-F1
#
_cell.length_a   1.000
_cell.length_b   1.000
_cell.length_c   1.000
_cell.angle_alpha   90.00
_cell.angle_beta   90.00
_cell.angle_gamma   90.00
#
_symmetry.space_group_name_H-M   'P 1'
#
loop_
_entity.id
_entity.type
_entity.pdbx_description
1 polymer ?
#
loop_
_entity_poly.entity_id
_entity_poly.type
_entity_poly.pdbx_seq_one_letter_code
_entity_poly.pdbx_strand_id
1 'polypeptide(L)'
;MLRPDDRLYFIHIPKTAGTSLIAWLDGYFDVEEICPAQLWAQMARLPIGSLHRYRFFRGHFGAEGLKQLLPRPPVTITMLREPVSLAVSTYRFILREPGIPVHSLVKREGLTFEEFIRDRRTRHKVSNLQTSNLSFAFRWEPAKEPLGGGKATRTALRDWLHARRERLKPRERLRRARRNLRRCRAFGLVERFDDSLLLIAYAMGWPAPAPVQRLMVAPATVAPEAGEAGRSGTPSPEVVEQVKRLNPLDLALYRSAQRLFDQRWRRMVTHLERFAQPGDESLDERERLRQRLDRHFMHCQRRRNVTPVDSMRIDMDGPLLGAGWHRREINPSDGSTFRWTGPGSRSTINLPLRAEADLRVTLRLLPAAADAAVNGLRLIAGDTPVALERIHPREPAFTLQGVIPRGAVSSGSPVTRLEMEVDSLTTIDDEGGEERARVVGVPVAWIDVRPCTTLPAGSLPPESVTPQQTARRRAARRASRLRALARGLASMPVIGGRLRELWQRFRAR
;
A
#
# COMPACT_ATOMS: atom_id res chain seq x y z
N MET A 1 -6.99 12.68 -7.84
CA MET A 1 -7.33 11.29 -7.51
C MET A 1 -6.67 10.30 -8.46
N LEU A 2 -6.40 9.08 -8.00
CA LEU A 2 -6.00 7.94 -8.82
C LEU A 2 -7.24 7.38 -9.52
N ARG A 3 -7.19 7.14 -10.84
CA ARG A 3 -8.31 6.58 -11.60
C ARG A 3 -8.31 5.04 -11.52
N PRO A 4 -9.46 4.38 -11.75
CA PRO A 4 -9.55 2.92 -11.76
C PRO A 4 -8.59 2.24 -12.74
N ASP A 5 -8.25 2.86 -13.87
CA ASP A 5 -7.32 2.27 -14.85
C ASP A 5 -5.87 2.76 -14.71
N ASP A 6 -5.61 3.68 -13.77
CA ASP A 6 -4.25 4.16 -13.51
C ASP A 6 -3.41 3.06 -12.86
N ARG A 7 -2.12 3.03 -13.23
CA ARG A 7 -1.10 2.26 -12.52
C ARG A 7 -0.45 3.15 -11.47
N LEU A 8 -0.32 2.65 -10.25
CA LEU A 8 0.45 3.27 -9.20
C LEU A 8 1.83 2.61 -9.12
N TYR A 9 2.88 3.42 -9.01
CA TYR A 9 4.22 2.98 -8.71
C TYR A 9 4.73 3.69 -7.45
N PHE A 10 4.94 2.92 -6.38
CA PHE A 10 5.71 3.35 -5.22
C PHE A 10 7.20 3.13 -5.48
N ILE A 11 7.91 4.23 -5.77
CA ILE A 11 9.37 4.27 -5.87
C ILE A 11 9.92 4.05 -4.47
N HIS A 12 10.11 2.79 -4.10
CA HIS A 12 10.57 2.41 -2.78
C HIS A 12 12.07 2.67 -2.67
N ILE A 13 12.44 3.64 -1.85
CA ILE A 13 13.83 3.86 -1.43
C ILE A 13 14.07 3.04 -0.16
N PRO A 14 15.11 2.21 -0.08
CA PRO A 14 15.36 1.42 1.13
C PRO A 14 15.43 2.30 2.39
N LYS A 15 14.88 1.79 3.50
CA LYS A 15 14.95 2.39 4.84
C LYS A 15 14.28 3.77 5.00
N THR A 16 13.32 4.10 4.12
CA THR A 16 12.46 5.29 4.22
C THR A 16 11.03 4.92 4.66
N ALA A 17 10.89 4.10 5.72
CA ALA A 17 9.60 3.58 6.23
C ALA A 17 8.74 2.84 5.18
N GLY A 18 9.39 2.22 4.19
CA GLY A 18 8.70 1.57 3.09
C GLY A 18 7.84 0.39 3.50
N THR A 19 8.21 -0.40 4.51
CA THR A 19 7.42 -1.57 4.97
C THR A 19 6.04 -1.17 5.48
N SER A 20 5.96 -0.20 6.38
CA SER A 20 4.66 0.34 6.85
C SER A 20 3.85 0.95 5.72
N LEU A 21 4.48 1.75 4.85
CA LEU A 21 3.75 2.37 3.75
C LEU A 21 3.24 1.33 2.75
N ILE A 22 4.04 0.29 2.47
CA ILE A 22 3.66 -0.83 1.61
C ILE A 22 2.45 -1.57 2.17
N ALA A 23 2.46 -1.90 3.47
CA ALA A 23 1.33 -2.59 4.10
C ALA A 23 0.03 -1.78 3.97
N TRP A 24 0.12 -0.46 4.16
CA TRP A 24 -1.02 0.44 3.95
C TRP A 24 -1.45 0.53 2.47
N LEU A 25 -0.51 0.70 1.54
CA LEU A 25 -0.80 0.83 0.10
C LEU A 25 -1.38 -0.45 -0.49
N ASP A 26 -0.90 -1.62 -0.08
CA ASP A 26 -1.40 -2.92 -0.53
C ASP A 26 -2.90 -3.06 -0.28
N GLY A 27 -3.40 -2.46 0.81
CA GLY A 27 -4.81 -2.47 1.16
C GLY A 27 -5.72 -1.90 0.08
N TYR A 28 -5.23 -1.02 -0.80
CA TYR A 28 -6.00 -0.34 -1.83
C TYR A 28 -6.05 -1.04 -3.20
N PHE A 29 -5.38 -2.18 -3.35
CA PHE A 29 -5.32 -2.94 -4.61
C PHE A 29 -5.72 -4.38 -4.38
N ASP A 30 -6.36 -5.02 -5.35
CA ASP A 30 -6.55 -6.48 -5.29
C ASP A 30 -5.19 -7.17 -5.29
N VAL A 31 -5.01 -8.25 -4.52
CA VAL A 31 -3.73 -8.98 -4.46
C VAL A 31 -3.19 -9.37 -5.85
N GLU A 32 -4.10 -9.68 -6.79
CA GLU A 32 -3.76 -10.05 -8.16
C GLU A 32 -3.36 -8.86 -9.05
N GLU A 33 -3.63 -7.63 -8.59
CA GLU A 33 -3.21 -6.38 -9.22
C GLU A 33 -1.85 -5.89 -8.73
N ILE A 34 -1.30 -6.50 -7.67
CA ILE A 34 -0.01 -6.14 -7.10
C ILE A 34 1.08 -6.94 -7.83
N CYS A 35 2.05 -6.23 -8.41
CA CYS A 35 3.21 -6.88 -8.99
C CYS A 35 4.02 -7.55 -7.87
N PRO A 36 4.27 -8.87 -7.94
CA PRO A 36 4.97 -9.60 -6.89
C PRO A 36 6.47 -9.28 -6.85
N ALA A 37 7.03 -8.76 -7.95
CA ALA A 37 8.41 -8.35 -8.00
C ALA A 37 8.61 -7.02 -7.26
N GLN A 38 9.58 -7.01 -6.33
CA GLN A 38 10.08 -5.81 -5.65
C GLN A 38 11.55 -5.51 -6.01
N LEU A 39 12.25 -6.49 -6.57
CA LEU A 39 13.64 -6.39 -7.03
C LEU A 39 13.75 -6.69 -8.53
N TRP A 40 14.77 -6.13 -9.19
CA TRP A 40 15.02 -6.36 -10.62
C TRP A 40 15.20 -7.84 -10.98
N ALA A 41 15.86 -8.62 -10.11
CA ALA A 41 16.04 -10.06 -10.32
C ALA A 41 14.69 -10.82 -10.32
N GLN A 42 13.74 -10.40 -9.49
CA GLN A 42 12.39 -10.95 -9.47
C GLN A 42 11.61 -10.51 -10.71
N MET A 43 11.74 -9.23 -11.10
CA MET A 43 11.09 -8.68 -12.30
C MET A 43 11.52 -9.46 -13.57
N ALA A 44 12.80 -9.78 -13.70
CA ALA A 44 13.34 -10.54 -14.83
C ALA A 44 12.81 -11.99 -14.93
N ARG A 45 12.24 -12.53 -13.84
CA ARG A 45 11.64 -13.87 -13.81
C ARG A 45 10.17 -13.86 -14.21
N LEU A 46 9.51 -12.70 -14.20
CA LEU A 46 8.10 -12.60 -14.59
C LEU A 46 7.94 -12.75 -16.11
N PRO A 47 6.86 -13.41 -16.58
CA PRO A 47 6.50 -13.37 -17.99
C PRO A 47 6.19 -11.92 -18.38
N ILE A 48 6.90 -11.34 -19.36
CA ILE A 48 6.78 -9.89 -19.67
C ILE A 48 5.36 -9.52 -20.11
N GLY A 49 4.72 -10.41 -20.86
CA GLY A 49 3.31 -10.29 -21.22
C GLY A 49 2.35 -10.31 -20.02
N SER A 50 2.80 -10.54 -18.78
CA SER A 50 1.96 -10.48 -17.59
C SER A 50 1.89 -9.08 -17.00
N LEU A 51 2.88 -8.21 -17.23
CA LEU A 51 3.00 -6.91 -16.54
C LEU A 51 1.79 -6.01 -16.74
N HIS A 52 1.08 -6.16 -17.87
CA HIS A 52 -0.11 -5.37 -18.13
C HIS A 52 -1.26 -5.65 -17.13
N ARG A 53 -1.26 -6.78 -16.41
CA ARG A 53 -2.30 -7.11 -15.42
C ARG A 53 -2.15 -6.36 -14.10
N TYR A 54 -0.93 -5.94 -13.76
CA TYR A 54 -0.66 -5.28 -12.49
C TYR A 54 -0.98 -3.80 -12.56
N ARG A 55 -1.67 -3.30 -11.54
CA ARG A 55 -1.95 -1.88 -11.33
C ARG A 55 -1.07 -1.27 -10.27
N PHE A 56 -0.52 -2.08 -9.35
CA PHE A 56 0.36 -1.57 -8.31
C PHE A 56 1.75 -2.18 -8.41
N PHE A 57 2.74 -1.30 -8.55
CA PHE A 57 4.15 -1.65 -8.51
C PHE A 57 4.75 -1.02 -7.26
N ARG A 58 5.55 -1.79 -6.51
CA ARG A 58 6.29 -1.31 -5.35
C ARG A 58 7.63 -2.03 -5.28
N GLY A 59 8.72 -1.28 -5.24
CA GLY A 59 10.04 -1.91 -5.26
C GLY A 59 11.18 -0.98 -5.68
N HIS A 60 12.38 -1.52 -5.63
CA HIS A 60 13.65 -0.82 -5.81
C HIS A 60 14.03 -0.68 -7.30
N PHE A 61 13.08 -0.19 -8.11
CA PHE A 61 13.24 -0.03 -9.56
C PHE A 61 13.77 1.35 -9.97
N GLY A 62 13.85 2.31 -9.03
CA GLY A 62 14.23 3.68 -9.35
C GLY A 62 13.16 4.44 -10.13
N ALA A 63 13.25 5.78 -10.14
CA ALA A 63 12.14 6.62 -10.59
C ALA A 63 11.69 6.38 -12.04
N GLU A 64 12.62 6.13 -12.97
CA GLU A 64 12.29 5.94 -14.39
C GLU A 64 12.42 4.47 -14.84
N GLY A 65 12.68 3.54 -13.92
CA GLY A 65 12.97 2.15 -14.27
C GLY A 65 11.80 1.43 -14.94
N LEU A 66 10.56 1.69 -14.49
CA LEU A 66 9.37 1.04 -15.06
C LEU A 66 8.85 1.72 -16.33
N LYS A 67 9.37 2.90 -16.70
CA LYS A 67 8.86 3.67 -17.85
C LYS A 67 8.92 2.87 -19.15
N GLN A 68 9.98 2.06 -19.31
CA GLN A 68 10.21 1.26 -20.52
C GLN A 68 9.51 -0.11 -20.50
N LEU A 69 8.97 -0.54 -19.36
CA LEU A 69 8.31 -1.84 -19.22
C LEU A 69 6.78 -1.74 -19.28
N LEU A 70 6.24 -0.52 -19.18
CA LEU A 70 4.80 -0.27 -19.08
C LEU A 70 4.31 0.50 -20.31
N PRO A 71 3.11 0.19 -20.83
CA PRO A 71 2.57 0.85 -22.02
C PRO A 71 2.31 2.34 -21.82
N ARG A 72 2.12 2.77 -20.56
CA ARG A 72 1.97 4.16 -20.16
C ARG A 72 2.75 4.40 -18.87
N PRO A 73 3.35 5.59 -18.68
CA PRO A 73 4.00 5.94 -17.42
C PRO A 73 3.04 5.82 -16.24
N PRO A 74 3.42 5.14 -15.14
CA PRO A 74 2.57 5.03 -13.96
C PRO A 74 2.49 6.36 -13.21
N VAL A 75 1.43 6.53 -12.45
CA VAL A 75 1.36 7.54 -11.39
C VAL A 75 2.37 7.16 -10.32
N THR A 76 3.29 8.07 -9.97
CA THR A 76 4.36 7.77 -9.01
C THR A 76 4.14 8.40 -7.65
N ILE A 77 4.55 7.68 -6.61
CA ILE A 77 4.75 8.18 -5.25
C ILE A 77 6.08 7.69 -4.70
N THR A 78 6.59 8.35 -3.66
CA THR A 78 7.83 7.94 -2.99
C THR A 78 7.85 8.43 -1.54
N MET A 79 8.84 7.98 -0.76
CA MET A 79 9.13 8.44 0.60
C MET A 79 10.59 8.84 0.68
N LEU A 80 10.87 9.95 1.34
CA LEU A 80 12.22 10.40 1.65
C LEU A 80 12.45 10.38 3.15
N ARG A 81 13.72 10.37 3.54
CA ARG A 81 14.16 10.43 4.93
C ARG A 81 15.33 11.42 5.04
N GLU A 82 15.49 12.04 6.20
CA GLU A 82 16.65 12.87 6.48
C GLU A 82 17.95 12.06 6.23
N PRO A 83 18.91 12.56 5.42
CA PRO A 83 20.05 11.77 4.94
C PRO A 83 20.93 11.16 6.02
N VAL A 84 21.15 11.83 7.15
CA VAL A 84 21.95 11.27 8.26
C VAL A 84 21.22 10.12 8.92
N SER A 85 19.95 10.32 9.23
CA SER A 85 19.04 9.31 9.80
C SER A 85 18.90 8.09 8.88
N LEU A 86 18.90 8.31 7.56
CA LEU A 86 18.90 7.26 6.56
C LEU A 86 20.21 6.45 6.58
N ALA A 87 21.36 7.11 6.68
CA ALA A 87 22.66 6.43 6.75
C ALA A 87 22.77 5.53 8.00
N VAL A 88 22.41 6.06 9.18
CA VAL A 88 22.37 5.28 10.43
C VAL A 88 21.42 4.09 10.31
N SER A 89 20.22 4.31 9.77
CA SER A 89 19.24 3.24 9.59
C SER A 89 19.68 2.18 8.58
N THR A 90 20.50 2.54 7.61
CA THR A 90 21.05 1.61 6.61
C THR A 90 22.14 0.76 7.23
N TYR A 91 23.07 1.37 7.97
CA TYR A 91 24.11 0.65 8.72
C TYR A 91 23.50 -0.36 9.70
N ARG A 92 22.55 0.08 10.53
CA ARG A 92 21.86 -0.81 11.49
C ARG A 92 21.06 -1.93 10.82
N PHE A 93 20.64 -1.75 9.57
CA PHE A 93 19.98 -2.81 8.82
C PHE A 93 20.99 -3.81 8.27
N ILE A 94 22.12 -3.33 7.73
CA ILE A 94 23.22 -4.18 7.27
C ILE A 94 23.75 -5.06 8.39
N LEU A 95 23.88 -4.54 9.62
CA LEU A 95 24.31 -5.34 10.77
C LEU A 95 23.37 -6.50 11.10
N ARG A 96 22.07 -6.33 10.83
CA ARG A 96 21.02 -7.29 11.21
C ARG A 96 20.72 -8.30 10.13
N GLU A 97 20.79 -7.90 8.86
CA GLU A 97 20.35 -8.70 7.72
C GLU A 97 21.53 -9.46 7.06
N PRO A 98 21.67 -10.79 7.26
CA PRO A 98 22.78 -11.57 6.73
C PRO A 98 22.82 -11.61 5.20
N GLY A 99 21.67 -11.43 4.54
CA GLY A 99 21.56 -11.44 3.08
C GLY A 99 22.10 -10.18 2.38
N ILE A 100 22.47 -9.12 3.11
CA ILE A 100 22.95 -7.88 2.47
C ILE A 100 24.44 -7.98 2.11
N PRO A 101 24.83 -7.64 0.87
CA PRO A 101 26.24 -7.53 0.52
C PRO A 101 26.94 -6.53 1.44
N VAL A 102 28.05 -6.97 2.04
CA VAL A 102 28.86 -6.35 3.12
C VAL A 102 28.45 -6.68 4.57
N HIS A 103 27.35 -7.40 4.84
CA HIS A 103 26.99 -7.81 6.20
C HIS A 103 28.14 -8.55 6.90
N SER A 104 28.63 -9.63 6.30
CA SER A 104 29.68 -10.46 6.88
C SER A 104 30.98 -9.68 7.10
N LEU A 105 31.29 -8.73 6.22
CA LEU A 105 32.44 -7.84 6.36
C LEU A 105 32.30 -6.97 7.62
N VAL A 106 31.19 -6.25 7.72
CA VAL A 106 30.91 -5.32 8.82
C VAL A 106 30.85 -6.06 10.16
N LYS A 107 30.19 -7.22 10.21
CA LYS A 107 30.03 -8.01 11.44
C LYS A 107 31.33 -8.66 11.88
N ARG A 108 32.08 -9.29 10.96
CA ARG A 108 33.34 -9.99 11.27
C ARG A 108 34.46 -9.03 11.66
N GLU A 109 34.60 -7.91 10.94
CA GLU A 109 35.59 -6.88 11.27
C GLU A 109 35.12 -5.95 12.39
N GLY A 110 33.87 -6.10 12.84
CA GLY A 110 33.34 -5.35 13.97
C GLY A 110 33.24 -3.84 13.74
N LEU A 111 33.12 -3.41 12.48
CA LEU A 111 33.19 -2.00 12.08
C LEU A 111 32.13 -1.19 12.81
N THR A 112 32.55 -0.13 13.48
CA THR A 112 31.67 0.92 14.01
C THR A 112 30.98 1.69 12.87
N PHE A 113 29.96 2.50 13.19
CA PHE A 113 29.31 3.32 12.17
C PHE A 113 30.28 4.31 11.51
N GLU A 114 31.20 4.87 12.29
CA GLU A 114 32.21 5.81 11.79
C GLU A 114 33.20 5.13 10.84
N GLU A 115 33.71 3.95 11.18
CA GLU A 115 34.58 3.18 10.30
C GLU A 115 33.82 2.75 9.03
N PHE A 116 32.56 2.35 9.17
CA PHE A 116 31.70 1.97 8.06
C PHE A 116 31.52 3.09 7.02
N ILE A 117 31.44 4.36 7.43
CA ILE A 117 31.29 5.48 6.49
C ILE A 117 32.63 5.94 5.89
N ARG A 118 33.76 5.62 6.53
CA ARG A 118 35.11 5.93 6.04
C ARG A 118 35.66 4.85 5.11
N ASP A 119 35.32 3.59 5.35
CA ASP A 119 35.82 2.47 4.56
C ASP A 119 35.29 2.51 3.11
N ARG A 120 36.21 2.44 2.15
CA ARG A 120 35.92 2.46 0.71
C ARG A 120 35.03 1.30 0.27
N ARG A 121 35.10 0.14 0.95
CA ARG A 121 34.33 -1.07 0.69
C ARG A 121 32.86 -0.91 1.05
N THR A 122 32.53 -0.05 2.02
CA THR A 122 31.17 0.06 2.59
C THR A 122 30.52 1.42 2.36
N ARG A 123 31.27 2.52 2.32
CA ARG A 123 30.73 3.91 2.24
C ARG A 123 29.75 4.15 1.10
N HIS A 124 29.89 3.42 -0.01
CA HIS A 124 29.02 3.53 -1.18
C HIS A 124 27.57 3.08 -0.88
N LYS A 125 27.37 2.29 0.19
CA LYS A 125 26.05 1.84 0.65
C LYS A 125 25.21 2.94 1.26
N VAL A 126 25.80 4.07 1.64
CA VAL A 126 25.10 5.19 2.28
C VAL A 126 25.33 6.53 1.57
N SER A 127 26.01 6.54 0.41
CA SER A 127 26.29 7.76 -0.32
C SER A 127 25.22 8.07 -1.37
N ASN A 128 24.56 9.21 -1.20
CA ASN A 128 23.58 9.82 -2.09
C ASN A 128 22.53 8.82 -2.61
N LEU A 129 22.02 7.98 -1.72
CA LEU A 129 21.10 6.87 -2.03
C LEU A 129 19.80 7.39 -2.65
N GLN A 130 19.20 8.42 -2.06
CA GLN A 130 17.90 8.93 -2.48
C GLN A 130 17.99 9.59 -3.85
N THR A 131 19.03 10.41 -4.06
CA THR A 131 19.33 11.02 -5.36
C THR A 131 19.62 9.95 -6.40
N SER A 132 20.38 8.91 -6.06
CA SER A 132 20.69 7.80 -6.97
C SER A 132 19.43 7.04 -7.38
N ASN A 133 18.51 6.79 -6.45
CA ASN A 133 17.25 6.10 -6.73
C ASN A 133 16.31 6.95 -7.60
N LEU A 134 16.16 8.23 -7.26
CA LEU A 134 15.27 9.15 -7.98
C LEU A 134 15.81 9.67 -9.31
N SER A 135 17.11 9.51 -9.56
CA SER A 135 17.74 9.82 -10.86
C SER A 135 18.00 8.59 -11.74
N PHE A 136 17.67 7.39 -11.24
CA PHE A 136 17.86 6.16 -11.99
C PHE A 136 17.04 6.14 -13.29
N ALA A 137 17.71 5.83 -14.40
CA ALA A 137 17.13 5.52 -15.70
C ALA A 137 18.06 4.54 -16.44
N PHE A 138 17.48 3.76 -17.35
CA PHE A 138 18.24 2.90 -18.27
C PHE A 138 18.81 3.72 -19.43
N ARG A 139 19.98 3.30 -19.95
CA ARG A 139 20.71 4.00 -21.02
C ARG A 139 20.22 3.63 -22.42
N TRP A 140 19.67 2.43 -22.60
CA TRP A 140 19.16 1.93 -23.87
C TRP A 140 17.63 1.79 -23.80
N GLU A 141 16.94 2.33 -24.80
CA GLU A 141 15.52 2.09 -25.03
C GLU A 141 15.40 0.82 -25.89
N PRO A 142 14.75 -0.26 -25.40
CA PRO A 142 14.56 -1.44 -26.22
C PRO A 142 13.83 -1.06 -27.50
N ALA A 143 14.45 -1.36 -28.64
CA ALA A 143 13.98 -0.91 -29.94
C ALA A 143 12.52 -1.30 -30.17
N LYS A 144 11.63 -0.29 -30.15
CA LYS A 144 10.23 -0.14 -30.63
C LYS A 144 9.21 -1.29 -30.55
N GLU A 145 9.59 -2.53 -30.33
CA GLU A 145 8.67 -3.63 -30.09
C GLU A 145 8.47 -3.82 -28.58
N PRO A 146 7.21 -3.86 -28.09
CA PRO A 146 6.97 -4.28 -26.73
C PRO A 146 7.50 -5.69 -26.60
N LEU A 147 8.59 -5.85 -25.83
CA LEU A 147 9.24 -7.10 -25.45
C LEU A 147 8.25 -8.29 -25.55
N GLY A 148 8.21 -8.92 -26.73
CA GLY A 148 7.22 -9.93 -27.06
C GLY A 148 7.43 -11.17 -26.20
N GLY A 149 6.39 -11.76 -25.62
CA GLY A 149 6.55 -12.83 -24.63
C GLY A 149 7.32 -14.04 -25.17
N GLY A 150 8.54 -14.29 -24.68
CA GLY A 150 9.38 -15.42 -25.08
C GLY A 150 10.65 -15.58 -24.23
N LYS A 151 11.40 -16.68 -24.42
CA LYS A 151 12.68 -16.94 -23.72
C LYS A 151 13.78 -15.95 -24.14
N ALA A 152 13.86 -15.63 -25.43
CA ALA A 152 14.76 -14.62 -26.00
C ALA A 152 14.54 -13.24 -25.34
N THR A 153 13.29 -12.90 -25.06
CA THR A 153 12.89 -11.63 -24.44
C THR A 153 13.24 -11.55 -22.96
N ARG A 154 13.20 -12.68 -22.23
CA ARG A 154 13.69 -12.75 -20.84
C ARG A 154 15.20 -12.58 -20.77
N THR A 155 15.93 -13.18 -21.71
CA THR A 155 17.38 -13.00 -21.84
C THR A 155 17.71 -11.55 -22.22
N ALA A 156 17.04 -10.99 -23.23
CA ALA A 156 17.20 -9.58 -23.64
C ALA A 156 16.85 -8.60 -22.51
N LEU A 157 15.82 -8.86 -21.71
CA LEU A 157 15.49 -8.05 -20.53
C LEU A 157 16.58 -8.17 -19.45
N ARG A 158 17.10 -9.37 -19.20
CA ARG A 158 18.20 -9.59 -18.26
C ARG A 158 19.45 -8.84 -18.72
N ASP A 159 19.81 -8.98 -20.00
CA ASP A 159 20.95 -8.32 -20.61
C ASP A 159 20.78 -6.81 -20.63
N TRP A 160 19.56 -6.31 -20.84
CA TRP A 160 19.22 -4.88 -20.70
C TRP A 160 19.35 -4.39 -19.26
N LEU A 161 18.91 -5.17 -18.27
CA LEU A 161 19.11 -4.83 -16.84
C LEU A 161 20.60 -4.80 -16.48
N HIS A 162 21.42 -5.62 -17.15
CA HIS A 162 22.87 -5.62 -17.02
C HIS A 162 23.55 -4.52 -17.85
N ALA A 163 22.96 -4.10 -18.97
CA ALA A 163 23.42 -3.02 -19.82
C ALA A 163 23.36 -1.70 -19.05
N ARG A 164 24.55 -1.17 -18.78
CA ARG A 164 24.82 -0.18 -17.72
C ARG A 164 23.93 1.07 -17.75
N ARG A 165 23.65 1.55 -16.53
CA ARG A 165 23.04 2.85 -16.16
C ARG A 165 23.71 4.04 -16.85
N GLU A 166 22.96 5.10 -17.13
CA GLU A 166 23.56 6.39 -17.52
C GLU A 166 24.50 6.90 -16.41
N ARG A 167 25.78 7.17 -16.75
CA ARG A 167 26.71 7.87 -15.85
C ARG A 167 26.47 9.38 -15.97
N LEU A 168 25.47 9.86 -15.23
CA LEU A 168 25.21 11.29 -15.09
C LEU A 168 26.23 11.98 -14.18
N LYS A 169 26.58 13.22 -14.50
CA LYS A 169 27.36 14.08 -13.60
C LYS A 169 26.54 14.38 -12.32
N PRO A 170 27.18 14.65 -11.16
CA PRO A 170 26.46 14.90 -9.90
C PRO A 170 25.34 15.96 -9.98
N ARG A 171 25.60 17.07 -10.67
CA ARG A 171 24.61 18.15 -10.87
C ARG A 171 23.39 17.66 -11.67
N GLU A 172 23.61 16.83 -12.69
CA GLU A 172 22.55 16.28 -13.54
C GLU A 172 21.72 15.23 -12.80
N ARG A 173 22.37 14.40 -11.96
CA ARG A 173 21.69 13.47 -11.06
C ARG A 173 20.73 14.21 -10.14
N LEU A 174 21.21 15.26 -9.46
CA LEU A 174 20.37 16.06 -8.57
C LEU A 174 19.22 16.75 -9.31
N ARG A 175 19.49 17.32 -10.50
CA ARG A 175 18.46 17.93 -11.35
C ARG A 175 17.37 16.91 -11.71
N ARG A 176 17.77 15.70 -12.12
CA ARG A 176 16.85 14.62 -12.48
C ARG A 176 16.05 14.12 -11.28
N ALA A 177 16.69 13.90 -10.14
CA ALA A 177 16.03 13.50 -8.90
C ALA A 177 14.96 14.53 -8.47
N ARG A 178 15.29 15.83 -8.51
CA ARG A 178 14.33 16.92 -8.22
C ARG A 178 13.16 16.94 -9.21
N ARG A 179 13.42 16.75 -10.50
CA ARG A 179 12.38 16.66 -11.54
C ARG A 179 11.41 15.50 -11.24
N ASN A 180 11.96 14.32 -10.95
CA ASN A 180 11.16 13.12 -10.73
C ASN A 180 10.36 13.21 -9.42
N LEU A 181 10.93 13.80 -8.37
CA LEU A 181 10.21 14.12 -7.15
C LEU A 181 9.04 15.08 -7.40
N ARG A 182 9.25 16.16 -8.17
CA ARG A 182 8.19 17.11 -8.56
C ARG A 182 7.07 16.44 -9.39
N ARG A 183 7.41 15.43 -10.18
CA ARG A 183 6.44 14.66 -10.99
C ARG A 183 5.65 13.63 -10.18
N CYS A 184 6.13 13.22 -9.01
CA CYS A 184 5.37 12.35 -8.13
C CYS A 184 4.04 13.02 -7.77
N ARG A 185 2.94 12.25 -7.86
CA ARG A 185 1.60 12.70 -7.51
C ARG A 185 1.54 13.17 -6.06
N ALA A 186 2.18 12.40 -5.18
CA ALA A 186 2.46 12.74 -3.80
C ALA A 186 3.79 12.11 -3.40
N PHE A 187 4.41 12.61 -2.34
CA PHE A 187 5.52 11.96 -1.68
C PHE A 187 5.47 12.29 -0.20
N GLY A 188 6.15 11.51 0.61
CA GLY A 188 6.22 11.75 2.04
C GLY A 188 7.63 11.91 2.58
N LEU A 189 7.69 12.29 3.84
CA LEU A 189 8.88 12.40 4.68
C LEU A 189 8.69 11.47 5.87
N VAL A 190 9.68 10.64 6.19
CA VAL A 190 9.61 9.71 7.34
C VAL A 190 9.39 10.47 8.65
N GLU A 191 9.98 11.65 8.77
CA GLU A 191 9.91 12.54 9.93
C GLU A 191 8.51 13.15 10.11
N ARG A 192 7.69 13.14 9.06
CA ARG A 192 6.29 13.57 9.05
C ARG A 192 5.41 12.47 8.48
N PHE A 193 5.58 11.25 9.01
CA PHE A 193 4.97 10.05 8.43
C PHE A 193 3.45 10.15 8.34
N ASP A 194 2.79 10.58 9.42
CA ASP A 194 1.33 10.62 9.45
C ASP A 194 0.77 11.72 8.52
N ASP A 195 1.40 12.89 8.47
CA ASP A 195 1.10 13.95 7.48
C ASP A 195 1.30 13.42 6.05
N SER A 196 2.33 12.60 5.85
CA SER A 196 2.61 12.00 4.54
C SER A 196 1.47 11.09 4.10
N LEU A 197 0.88 10.31 5.03
CA LEU A 197 -0.28 9.47 4.72
C LEU A 197 -1.50 10.33 4.37
N LEU A 198 -1.75 11.41 5.11
CA LEU A 198 -2.83 12.35 4.81
C LEU A 198 -2.67 12.98 3.41
N LEU A 199 -1.46 13.44 3.07
CA LEU A 199 -1.18 14.03 1.76
C LEU A 199 -1.30 13.01 0.62
N ILE A 200 -0.87 11.77 0.83
CA ILE A 200 -1.03 10.69 -0.16
C ILE A 200 -2.52 10.36 -0.32
N ALA A 201 -3.27 10.17 0.76
CA ALA A 201 -4.70 9.87 0.73
C ALA A 201 -5.48 10.96 -0.01
N TYR A 202 -5.19 12.22 0.28
CA TYR A 202 -5.72 13.38 -0.45
C TYR A 202 -5.43 13.31 -1.95
N ALA A 203 -4.17 13.13 -2.34
CA ALA A 203 -3.78 13.13 -3.76
C ALA A 203 -4.39 11.95 -4.55
N MET A 204 -4.65 10.84 -3.86
CA MET A 204 -5.26 9.63 -4.44
C MET A 204 -6.79 9.65 -4.40
N GLY A 205 -7.42 10.49 -3.57
CA GLY A 205 -8.86 10.43 -3.33
C GLY A 205 -9.23 9.16 -2.57
N TRP A 206 -8.53 8.91 -1.46
CA TRP A 206 -8.73 7.81 -0.53
C TRP A 206 -9.21 8.35 0.82
N PRO A 207 -9.87 7.51 1.65
CA PRO A 207 -10.34 7.92 2.96
C PRO A 207 -9.18 8.36 3.86
N ALA A 208 -9.51 9.12 4.90
CA ALA A 208 -8.52 9.49 5.91
C ALA A 208 -7.94 8.23 6.57
N PRO A 209 -6.61 8.04 6.58
CA PRO A 209 -5.99 6.83 7.14
C PRO A 209 -6.19 6.80 8.66
N ALA A 210 -6.55 5.67 9.25
CA ALA A 210 -6.42 5.47 10.71
C ALA A 210 -4.92 5.49 11.11
N PRO A 211 -4.59 5.57 12.41
CA PRO A 211 -3.25 5.25 12.88
C PRO A 211 -2.81 3.90 12.30
N VAL A 212 -1.72 3.89 11.55
CA VAL A 212 -1.19 2.66 10.96
C VAL A 212 -0.08 2.09 11.84
N GLN A 213 0.04 0.77 11.86
CA GLN A 213 1.12 0.11 12.57
C GLN A 213 2.49 0.54 11.98
N ARG A 214 3.36 1.06 12.84
CA ARG A 214 4.74 1.38 12.49
C ARG A 214 5.59 0.11 12.62
N LEU A 215 5.95 -0.48 11.48
CA LEU A 215 6.74 -1.69 11.37
C LEU A 215 8.23 -1.33 11.35
N MET A 216 9.06 -2.18 11.96
CA MET A 216 10.52 -2.06 11.97
C MET A 216 11.06 -0.77 12.62
N VAL A 217 10.42 -0.29 13.69
CA VAL A 217 10.95 0.79 14.53
C VAL A 217 12.10 0.24 15.39
N ALA A 218 13.23 0.94 15.47
CA ALA A 218 14.32 0.53 16.35
C ALA A 218 13.85 0.58 17.83
N PRO A 219 14.20 -0.40 18.68
CA PRO A 219 13.89 -0.32 20.11
C PRO A 219 14.60 0.88 20.74
N ALA A 220 13.92 1.54 21.68
CA ALA A 220 14.53 2.57 22.52
C ALA A 220 15.44 1.97 23.61
N THR A 221 15.26 0.68 23.92
CA THR A 221 15.71 0.06 25.18
C THR A 221 16.09 -1.43 25.03
N VAL A 222 16.82 -1.81 23.98
CA VAL A 222 17.62 -3.05 24.09
C VAL A 222 18.97 -2.60 24.63
N ALA A 223 19.25 -2.96 25.89
CA ALA A 223 20.57 -2.76 26.47
C ALA A 223 21.59 -3.42 25.54
N PRO A 224 22.66 -2.70 25.14
CA PRO A 224 23.68 -3.28 24.27
C PRO A 224 24.22 -4.55 24.94
N GLU A 225 24.23 -5.67 24.21
CA GLU A 225 25.01 -6.85 24.63
C GLU A 225 26.45 -6.39 24.91
N ALA A 226 27.12 -6.98 25.90
CA ALA A 226 28.47 -6.60 26.30
C ALA A 226 29.43 -6.69 25.09
N GLY A 227 29.71 -5.55 24.46
CA GLY A 227 30.39 -5.43 23.16
C GLY A 227 29.73 -4.45 22.16
N GLU A 228 28.48 -4.04 22.38
CA GLU A 228 27.69 -3.17 21.48
C GLU A 228 27.58 -1.70 21.93
N ALA A 229 28.11 -1.34 23.10
CA ALA A 229 27.98 0.00 23.68
C ALA A 229 28.53 1.13 22.77
N GLY A 230 29.48 0.83 21.89
CA GLY A 230 30.02 1.76 20.88
C GLY A 230 29.31 1.75 19.51
N ARG A 231 28.37 0.82 19.27
CA ARG A 231 27.73 0.58 17.96
C ARG A 231 26.29 1.07 17.85
N SER A 232 25.64 1.35 18.98
CA SER A 232 24.22 1.71 19.06
C SER A 232 23.93 3.18 19.37
N GLY A 233 24.93 3.95 19.81
CA GLY A 233 24.80 5.36 20.19
C GLY A 233 24.35 6.29 19.05
N THR A 234 23.74 7.42 19.42
CA THR A 234 23.56 8.56 18.51
C THR A 234 24.94 8.98 17.99
N PRO A 235 25.15 9.10 16.66
CA PRO A 235 26.47 9.47 16.14
C PRO A 235 26.93 10.82 16.69
N SER A 236 28.22 10.94 16.99
CA SER A 236 28.81 12.19 17.44
C SER A 236 28.63 13.30 16.40
N PRO A 237 28.65 14.59 16.80
CA PRO A 237 28.54 15.71 15.86
C PRO A 237 29.54 15.64 14.70
N GLU A 238 30.76 15.17 14.98
CA GLU A 238 31.82 14.99 13.97
C GLU A 238 31.46 13.92 12.94
N VAL A 239 30.94 12.77 13.38
CA VAL A 239 30.47 11.69 12.51
C VAL A 239 29.27 12.16 11.69
N VAL A 240 28.35 12.92 12.28
CA VAL A 240 27.23 13.54 11.57
C VAL A 240 27.72 14.44 10.43
N GLU A 241 28.73 15.27 10.67
CA GLU A 241 29.32 16.12 9.63
C GLU A 241 30.04 15.30 8.55
N GLN A 242 30.67 14.17 8.89
CA GLN A 242 31.24 13.25 7.89
C GLN A 242 30.17 12.64 6.99
N VAL A 243 29.05 12.20 7.57
CA VAL A 243 27.90 11.67 6.80
C VAL A 243 27.36 12.76 5.88
N LYS A 244 27.25 14.01 6.34
CA LYS A 244 26.81 15.14 5.52
C LYS A 244 27.76 15.40 4.35
N ARG A 245 29.09 15.38 4.58
CA ARG A 245 30.10 15.52 3.52
C ARG A 245 30.05 14.39 2.49
N LEU A 246 29.65 13.18 2.89
CA LEU A 246 29.45 12.03 2.00
C LEU A 246 28.15 12.12 1.16
N ASN A 247 27.18 12.94 1.61
CA ASN A 247 25.82 13.00 1.09
C ASN A 247 25.36 14.39 0.60
N PRO A 248 26.19 15.17 -0.13
CA PRO A 248 25.84 16.54 -0.49
C PRO A 248 24.62 16.62 -1.42
N LEU A 249 24.40 15.63 -2.28
CA LEU A 249 23.25 15.62 -3.20
C LEU A 249 21.96 15.27 -2.46
N ASP A 250 22.01 14.28 -1.56
CA ASP A 250 20.84 13.90 -0.75
C ASP A 250 20.42 15.01 0.20
N LEU A 251 21.37 15.74 0.81
CA LEU A 251 21.06 16.94 1.60
C LEU A 251 20.38 18.02 0.75
N ALA A 252 20.92 18.30 -0.43
CA ALA A 252 20.37 19.30 -1.34
C ALA A 252 18.99 18.89 -1.90
N LEU A 253 18.77 17.60 -2.12
CA LEU A 253 17.49 17.02 -2.51
C LEU A 253 16.48 17.11 -1.36
N TYR A 254 16.84 16.67 -0.16
CA TYR A 254 15.97 16.61 1.01
C TYR A 254 15.49 18.01 1.43
N ARG A 255 16.38 19.01 1.47
CA ARG A 255 15.98 20.42 1.69
C ARG A 255 14.99 20.93 0.64
N SER A 256 15.13 20.49 -0.61
CA SER A 256 14.18 20.82 -1.67
C SER A 256 12.86 20.07 -1.51
N ALA A 257 12.91 18.83 -1.02
CA ALA A 257 11.75 18.00 -0.74
C ALA A 257 10.92 18.58 0.41
N GLN A 258 11.54 19.05 1.50
CA GLN A 258 10.85 19.70 2.61
C GLN A 258 10.04 20.91 2.14
N ARG A 259 10.67 21.85 1.43
CA ARG A 259 9.96 23.03 0.89
C ARG A 259 8.80 22.66 -0.04
N LEU A 260 8.99 21.66 -0.89
CA LEU A 260 7.95 21.19 -1.80
C LEU A 260 6.82 20.47 -1.04
N PHE A 261 7.15 19.74 0.02
CA PHE A 261 6.18 19.08 0.88
C PHE A 261 5.32 20.11 1.59
N ASP A 262 5.93 21.12 2.23
CA ASP A 262 5.20 22.21 2.91
C ASP A 262 4.29 23.00 1.96
N GLN A 263 4.75 23.21 0.72
CA GLN A 263 3.92 23.82 -0.31
C GLN A 263 2.70 22.95 -0.66
N ARG A 264 2.88 21.63 -0.83
CA ARG A 264 1.80 20.70 -1.16
C ARG A 264 0.85 20.49 0.03
N TRP A 265 1.38 20.45 1.25
CA TRP A 265 0.62 20.39 2.49
C TRP A 265 -0.30 21.60 2.64
N ARG A 266 0.23 22.82 2.55
CA ARG A 266 -0.59 24.05 2.62
C ARG A 266 -1.68 24.07 1.55
N ARG A 267 -1.35 23.71 0.30
CA ARG A 267 -2.35 23.59 -0.77
C ARG A 267 -3.45 22.59 -0.46
N MET A 268 -3.11 21.45 0.15
CA MET A 268 -4.10 20.47 0.58
C MET A 268 -4.99 21.07 1.67
N VAL A 269 -4.42 21.60 2.75
CA VAL A 269 -5.17 22.19 3.86
C VAL A 269 -6.12 23.27 3.37
N THR A 270 -5.62 24.24 2.59
CA THR A 270 -6.46 25.31 1.99
C THR A 270 -7.57 24.76 1.10
N HIS A 271 -7.31 23.70 0.32
CA HIS A 271 -8.36 23.09 -0.49
C HIS A 271 -9.40 22.33 0.36
N LEU A 272 -8.97 21.72 1.46
CA LEU A 272 -9.84 20.99 2.38
C LEU A 272 -10.79 21.90 3.16
N GLU A 273 -10.50 23.21 3.28
CA GLU A 273 -11.45 24.20 3.81
C GLU A 273 -12.78 24.24 3.05
N ARG A 274 -12.79 23.90 1.75
CA ARG A 274 -14.02 23.80 0.96
C ARG A 274 -14.97 22.69 1.42
N PHE A 275 -14.48 21.79 2.26
CA PHE A 275 -15.22 20.70 2.85
C PHE A 275 -15.40 20.91 4.35
N ALA A 276 -15.26 22.13 4.87
CA ALA A 276 -15.61 22.46 6.24
C ALA A 276 -17.13 22.38 6.46
N GLN A 277 -17.54 22.01 7.68
CA GLN A 277 -18.94 22.07 8.11
C GLN A 277 -19.04 22.72 9.50
N PRO A 278 -20.22 23.23 9.88
CA PRO A 278 -20.47 23.68 11.25
C PRO A 278 -20.13 22.59 12.27
N GLY A 279 -19.48 22.97 13.37
CA GLY A 279 -19.01 22.04 14.41
C GLY A 279 -17.56 21.57 14.25
N ASP A 280 -16.95 21.72 13.06
CA ASP A 280 -15.52 21.41 12.85
C ASP A 280 -14.57 22.22 13.76
N GLU A 281 -15.01 23.41 14.19
CA GLU A 281 -14.20 24.38 14.93
C GLU A 281 -13.88 23.93 16.36
N SER A 282 -14.74 23.08 16.94
CA SER A 282 -14.55 22.53 18.29
C SER A 282 -13.57 21.35 18.32
N LEU A 283 -13.22 20.78 17.15
CA LEU A 283 -12.28 19.68 17.04
C LEU A 283 -10.84 20.17 17.07
N ASP A 284 -9.93 19.34 17.56
CA ASP A 284 -8.49 19.60 17.40
C ASP A 284 -8.12 19.68 15.91
N GLU A 285 -7.03 20.39 15.61
CA GLU A 285 -6.60 20.66 14.23
C GLU A 285 -6.47 19.38 13.39
N ARG A 286 -5.99 18.30 14.02
CA ARG A 286 -5.70 17.06 13.32
C ARG A 286 -6.97 16.29 13.02
N GLU A 287 -7.88 16.17 13.97
CA GLU A 287 -9.17 15.51 13.75
C GLU A 287 -10.02 16.30 12.75
N ARG A 288 -10.04 17.63 12.86
CA ARG A 288 -10.67 18.52 11.88
C ARG A 288 -10.17 18.27 10.46
N LEU A 289 -8.86 18.17 10.28
CA LEU A 289 -8.25 17.88 8.98
C LEU A 289 -8.66 16.50 8.45
N ARG A 290 -8.75 15.50 9.33
CA ARG A 290 -9.17 14.14 8.98
C ARG A 290 -10.63 14.10 8.53
N GLN A 291 -11.54 14.75 9.23
CA GLN A 291 -12.95 14.82 8.86
C GLN A 291 -13.15 15.52 7.52
N ARG A 292 -12.45 16.64 7.29
CA ARG A 292 -12.47 17.33 5.99
C ARG A 292 -11.91 16.48 4.86
N LEU A 293 -10.83 15.74 5.12
CA LEU A 293 -10.28 14.78 4.15
C LEU A 293 -11.27 13.65 3.83
N ASP A 294 -12.00 13.17 4.83
CA ASP A 294 -13.02 12.14 4.66
C ASP A 294 -14.21 12.65 3.80
N ARG A 295 -14.65 13.89 4.02
CA ARG A 295 -15.66 14.55 3.17
C ARG A 295 -15.13 14.78 1.74
N HIS A 296 -13.86 15.15 1.58
CA HIS A 296 -13.20 15.20 0.27
C HIS A 296 -13.15 13.81 -0.41
N PHE A 297 -12.93 12.74 0.34
CA PHE A 297 -13.01 11.38 -0.18
C PHE A 297 -14.42 11.07 -0.71
N MET A 298 -15.48 11.41 0.02
CA MET A 298 -16.86 11.25 -0.47
C MET A 298 -17.10 12.03 -1.77
N HIS A 299 -16.59 13.26 -1.85
CA HIS A 299 -16.65 14.02 -3.10
C HIS A 299 -15.92 13.33 -4.26
N CYS A 300 -14.74 12.74 -4.01
CA CYS A 300 -14.03 11.96 -5.03
C CYS A 300 -14.82 10.73 -5.47
N GLN A 301 -15.49 10.03 -4.54
CA GLN A 301 -16.30 8.85 -4.84
C GLN A 301 -17.49 9.21 -5.74
N ARG A 302 -18.18 10.33 -5.49
CA ARG A 302 -19.24 10.83 -6.40
C ARG A 302 -18.71 11.05 -7.82
N ARG A 303 -17.54 11.67 -7.96
CA ARG A 303 -16.92 11.91 -9.28
C ARG A 303 -16.43 10.64 -9.99
N ARG A 304 -16.17 9.55 -9.26
CA ARG A 304 -15.78 8.26 -9.86
C ARG A 304 -16.96 7.55 -10.52
N ASN A 305 -18.20 7.95 -10.22
CA ASN A 305 -19.44 7.37 -10.75
C ASN A 305 -19.43 5.83 -10.67
N VAL A 306 -19.03 5.29 -9.52
CA VAL A 306 -19.03 3.85 -9.29
C VAL A 306 -20.48 3.39 -9.26
N THR A 307 -20.83 2.43 -10.13
CA THR A 307 -22.18 1.85 -10.15
C THR A 307 -22.47 1.17 -8.81
N PRO A 308 -23.50 1.62 -8.07
CA PRO A 308 -23.90 0.97 -6.83
C PRO A 308 -24.36 -0.47 -7.07
N VAL A 309 -24.16 -1.33 -6.09
CA VAL A 309 -24.54 -2.75 -6.12
C VAL A 309 -25.46 -3.08 -4.95
N ASP A 310 -26.42 -3.97 -5.15
CA ASP A 310 -27.33 -4.47 -4.10
C ASP A 310 -26.75 -5.67 -3.33
N SER A 311 -25.67 -6.25 -3.84
CA SER A 311 -25.01 -7.41 -3.27
C SER A 311 -23.50 -7.33 -3.49
N MET A 312 -22.72 -7.68 -2.48
CA MET A 312 -21.26 -7.65 -2.53
C MET A 312 -20.63 -8.63 -1.54
N ARG A 313 -19.57 -9.31 -1.98
CA ARG A 313 -18.73 -10.15 -1.12
C ARG A 313 -17.28 -9.68 -1.12
N ILE A 314 -16.69 -9.65 0.08
CA ILE A 314 -15.37 -9.13 0.40
C ILE A 314 -14.58 -10.25 1.08
N ASP A 315 -13.72 -10.93 0.34
CA ASP A 315 -12.91 -12.06 0.82
C ASP A 315 -11.51 -11.63 1.32
N MET A 316 -11.38 -10.36 1.75
CA MET A 316 -10.16 -9.70 2.26
C MET A 316 -8.89 -9.73 1.38
N ASP A 317 -8.93 -10.39 0.22
CA ASP A 317 -7.91 -10.38 -0.82
C ASP A 317 -7.98 -9.15 -1.74
N GLY A 318 -9.17 -8.57 -1.88
CA GLY A 318 -9.46 -7.40 -2.68
C GLY A 318 -9.02 -6.07 -2.07
N PRO A 319 -9.28 -4.94 -2.76
CA PRO A 319 -9.09 -3.61 -2.20
C PRO A 319 -10.08 -3.36 -1.05
N LEU A 320 -9.60 -2.71 0.01
CA LEU A 320 -10.37 -2.30 1.17
C LEU A 320 -10.30 -0.77 1.28
N LEU A 321 -11.36 -0.11 0.83
CA LEU A 321 -11.48 1.36 0.89
C LEU A 321 -11.97 1.78 2.27
N GLY A 322 -11.05 1.82 3.22
CA GLY A 322 -11.37 2.02 4.63
C GLY A 322 -10.14 2.31 5.47
N ALA A 323 -10.32 2.30 6.78
CA ALA A 323 -9.28 2.63 7.75
C ALA A 323 -9.36 1.67 8.94
N GLY A 324 -8.25 1.49 9.68
CA GLY A 324 -8.21 0.60 10.85
C GLY A 324 -8.08 -0.87 10.50
N TRP A 325 -7.28 -1.21 9.49
CA TRP A 325 -7.04 -2.60 9.11
C TRP A 325 -5.55 -2.89 9.10
N HIS A 326 -5.18 -4.07 9.61
CA HIS A 326 -3.85 -4.61 9.41
C HIS A 326 -3.67 -5.13 7.98
N ARG A 327 -2.44 -5.53 7.67
CA ARG A 327 -2.09 -6.13 6.38
C ARG A 327 -2.89 -7.42 6.12
N ARG A 328 -2.86 -7.87 4.87
CA ARG A 328 -3.37 -9.20 4.50
C ARG A 328 -2.51 -10.28 5.11
N GLU A 329 -3.17 -11.29 5.64
CA GLU A 329 -2.56 -12.54 6.08
C GLU A 329 -3.23 -13.73 5.41
N ILE A 330 -2.49 -14.83 5.37
CA ILE A 330 -2.95 -16.09 4.81
C ILE A 330 -3.24 -17.02 5.97
N ASN A 331 -4.47 -17.53 6.03
CA ASN A 331 -4.83 -18.56 6.98
C ASN A 331 -4.07 -19.85 6.62
N PRO A 332 -3.21 -20.38 7.50
CA PRO A 332 -2.41 -21.57 7.19
C PRO A 332 -3.24 -22.82 6.92
N SER A 333 -4.46 -22.91 7.46
CA SER A 333 -5.29 -24.11 7.35
C SER A 333 -5.93 -24.29 5.97
N ASP A 334 -6.30 -23.20 5.28
CA ASP A 334 -7.05 -23.26 4.01
C ASP A 334 -6.49 -22.34 2.90
N GLY A 335 -5.45 -21.57 3.19
CA GLY A 335 -4.84 -20.61 2.26
C GLY A 335 -5.72 -19.40 1.94
N SER A 336 -6.85 -19.22 2.63
CA SER A 336 -7.71 -18.05 2.48
C SER A 336 -7.04 -16.80 3.01
N THR A 337 -7.45 -15.64 2.50
CA THR A 337 -6.93 -14.36 2.97
C THR A 337 -7.84 -13.81 4.04
N PHE A 338 -7.26 -13.25 5.10
CA PHE A 338 -7.98 -12.56 6.16
C PHE A 338 -7.25 -11.26 6.54
N ARG A 339 -7.91 -10.41 7.34
CA ARG A 339 -7.30 -9.21 7.93
C ARG A 339 -7.80 -8.99 9.34
N TRP A 340 -6.89 -8.58 10.21
CA TRP A 340 -7.26 -8.06 11.53
C TRP A 340 -7.81 -6.63 11.43
N THR A 341 -8.85 -6.34 12.20
CA THR A 341 -9.21 -4.97 12.60
C THR A 341 -8.14 -4.43 13.55
N GLY A 342 -7.92 -3.11 13.53
CA GLY A 342 -6.90 -2.46 14.38
C GLY A 342 -5.91 -1.56 13.63
N PRO A 343 -4.97 -0.92 14.35
CA PRO A 343 -4.63 -1.10 15.76
C PRO A 343 -5.52 -0.35 16.76
N GLY A 344 -6.44 0.51 16.29
CA GLY A 344 -7.44 1.16 17.14
C GLY A 344 -8.70 0.31 17.29
N SER A 345 -9.61 0.72 18.17
CA SER A 345 -10.91 0.06 18.39
C SER A 345 -11.85 0.14 17.19
N ARG A 346 -11.61 1.05 16.25
CA ARG A 346 -12.50 1.35 15.13
C ARG A 346 -11.89 1.00 13.78
N SER A 347 -12.64 0.25 12.99
CA SER A 347 -12.27 -0.15 11.62
C SER A 347 -13.42 0.12 10.67
N THR A 348 -13.16 0.82 9.57
CA THR A 348 -14.19 1.22 8.62
C THR A 348 -13.96 0.60 7.26
N ILE A 349 -15.03 0.38 6.50
CA ILE A 349 -14.99 0.02 5.08
C ILE A 349 -16.11 0.74 4.35
N ASN A 350 -15.80 1.33 3.20
CA ASN A 350 -16.76 2.10 2.41
C ASN A 350 -17.16 1.29 1.17
N LEU A 351 -18.44 0.97 1.04
CA LEU A 351 -18.99 0.09 0.03
C LEU A 351 -19.98 0.83 -0.88
N PRO A 352 -19.96 0.64 -2.20
CA PRO A 352 -20.91 1.28 -3.11
C PRO A 352 -22.26 0.53 -3.09
N LEU A 353 -22.95 0.50 -1.95
CA LEU A 353 -24.20 -0.24 -1.80
C LEU A 353 -25.41 0.55 -2.33
N ARG A 354 -26.40 -0.18 -2.83
CA ARG A 354 -27.76 0.30 -3.14
C ARG A 354 -28.76 -0.61 -2.47
N ALA A 355 -29.78 -0.05 -1.84
CA ALA A 355 -30.82 -0.82 -1.17
C ALA A 355 -32.19 -0.42 -1.71
N GLU A 356 -32.89 -1.35 -2.37
CA GLU A 356 -34.34 -1.24 -2.61
C GLU A 356 -35.14 -1.88 -1.46
N ALA A 357 -34.51 -2.78 -0.72
CA ALA A 357 -35.01 -3.46 0.47
C ALA A 357 -33.88 -3.55 1.52
N ASP A 358 -34.21 -4.01 2.71
CA ASP A 358 -33.22 -4.24 3.76
C ASP A 358 -32.14 -5.21 3.29
N LEU A 359 -30.91 -4.94 3.69
CA LEU A 359 -29.75 -5.74 3.33
C LEU A 359 -29.32 -6.57 4.54
N ARG A 360 -29.06 -7.84 4.32
CA ARG A 360 -28.42 -8.72 5.28
C ARG A 360 -26.91 -8.58 5.15
N VAL A 361 -26.24 -8.34 6.27
CA VAL A 361 -24.78 -8.39 6.38
C VAL A 361 -24.39 -9.64 7.16
N THR A 362 -23.43 -10.40 6.63
CA THR A 362 -22.86 -11.59 7.28
C THR A 362 -21.35 -11.44 7.34
N LEU A 363 -20.78 -11.60 8.52
CA LEU A 363 -19.34 -11.51 8.79
C LEU A 363 -18.85 -12.86 9.28
N ARG A 364 -17.77 -13.36 8.68
CA ARG A 364 -17.05 -14.54 9.17
C ARG A 364 -15.74 -14.10 9.79
N LEU A 365 -15.53 -14.47 11.04
CA LEU A 365 -14.29 -14.27 11.78
C LEU A 365 -13.54 -15.60 11.89
N LEU A 366 -12.21 -15.55 11.97
CA LEU A 366 -11.40 -16.74 12.23
C LEU A 366 -11.45 -17.13 13.73
N PRO A 367 -11.17 -18.41 14.07
CA PRO A 367 -11.13 -18.88 15.46
C PRO A 367 -10.10 -18.18 16.35
N ALA A 368 -9.09 -17.53 15.75
CA ALA A 368 -8.10 -16.75 16.49
C ALA A 368 -8.66 -15.49 17.17
N ALA A 369 -9.94 -15.14 16.92
CA ALA A 369 -10.59 -14.03 17.60
C ALA A 369 -10.78 -14.32 19.10
N ALA A 370 -10.40 -13.39 19.96
CA ALA A 370 -10.72 -13.48 21.38
C ALA A 370 -12.24 -13.32 21.58
N ASP A 371 -12.87 -14.21 22.37
CA ASP A 371 -14.32 -14.18 22.64
C ASP A 371 -14.79 -12.81 23.13
N ALA A 372 -14.01 -12.15 23.99
CA ALA A 372 -14.33 -10.80 24.47
C ALA A 372 -14.47 -9.78 23.32
N ALA A 373 -13.51 -9.80 22.37
CA ALA A 373 -13.54 -8.89 21.22
C ALA A 373 -14.67 -9.24 20.23
N VAL A 374 -15.06 -10.51 20.13
CA VAL A 374 -16.21 -10.94 19.30
C VAL A 374 -17.53 -10.52 19.94
N ASN A 375 -17.69 -10.73 21.25
CA ASN A 375 -18.92 -10.41 21.99
C ASN A 375 -19.16 -8.90 22.08
N GLY A 376 -18.09 -8.11 22.16
CA GLY A 376 -18.17 -6.65 22.15
C GLY A 376 -18.17 -6.01 20.76
N LEU A 377 -18.14 -6.80 19.68
CA LEU A 377 -18.12 -6.28 18.32
C LEU A 377 -19.45 -5.62 17.96
N ARG A 378 -19.42 -4.31 17.73
CA ARG A 378 -20.55 -3.54 17.21
C ARG A 378 -20.34 -3.20 15.74
N LEU A 379 -21.43 -3.28 14.96
CA LEU A 379 -21.45 -2.85 13.57
C LEU A 379 -22.37 -1.64 13.43
N ILE A 380 -21.92 -0.62 12.72
CA ILE A 380 -22.69 0.59 12.40
C ILE A 380 -22.66 0.74 10.88
N ALA A 381 -23.83 0.92 10.26
CA ALA A 381 -23.98 1.19 8.83
C ALA A 381 -24.47 2.62 8.62
N GLY A 382 -23.63 3.47 8.02
CA GLY A 382 -23.86 4.92 8.03
C GLY A 382 -23.85 5.43 9.47
N ASP A 383 -25.00 5.90 9.94
CA ASP A 383 -25.23 6.34 11.32
C ASP A 383 -26.16 5.39 12.09
N THR A 384 -26.47 4.21 11.53
CA THR A 384 -27.44 3.25 12.09
C THR A 384 -26.71 2.05 12.70
N PRO A 385 -26.85 1.80 14.02
CA PRO A 385 -26.38 0.57 14.64
C PRO A 385 -27.06 -0.67 14.02
N VAL A 386 -26.29 -1.72 13.79
CA VAL A 386 -26.74 -3.00 13.25
C VAL A 386 -26.55 -4.06 14.32
N ALA A 387 -27.66 -4.59 14.83
CA ALA A 387 -27.63 -5.71 15.77
C ALA A 387 -27.03 -6.96 15.07
N LEU A 388 -26.04 -7.56 15.72
CA LEU A 388 -25.36 -8.76 15.23
C LEU A 388 -25.72 -9.96 16.10
N GLU A 389 -26.13 -11.05 15.46
CA GLU A 389 -26.44 -12.33 16.09
C GLU A 389 -25.48 -13.42 15.58
N ARG A 390 -25.10 -14.34 16.48
CA ARG A 390 -24.26 -15.48 16.11
C ARG A 390 -25.14 -16.61 15.58
N ILE A 391 -25.01 -16.93 14.29
CA ILE A 391 -25.85 -17.97 13.65
C ILE A 391 -25.39 -19.39 14.04
N HIS A 392 -24.09 -19.57 14.29
CA HIS A 392 -23.51 -20.87 14.66
C HIS A 392 -22.73 -20.73 15.98
N PRO A 393 -23.41 -20.81 17.14
CA PRO A 393 -22.77 -20.66 18.45
C PRO A 393 -21.76 -21.78 18.76
N ARG A 394 -21.87 -22.93 18.09
CA ARG A 394 -21.03 -24.12 18.33
C ARG A 394 -19.81 -24.22 17.41
N GLU A 395 -19.72 -23.39 16.36
CA GLU A 395 -18.55 -23.39 15.48
C GLU A 395 -17.39 -22.59 16.11
N PRO A 396 -16.14 -23.09 16.02
CA PRO A 396 -14.97 -22.36 16.51
C PRO A 396 -14.72 -21.07 15.73
N ALA A 397 -15.20 -20.98 14.48
CA ALA A 397 -15.18 -19.76 13.70
C ALA A 397 -16.52 -19.01 13.87
N PHE A 398 -16.44 -17.73 14.22
CA PHE A 398 -17.61 -16.93 14.55
C PHE A 398 -18.27 -16.41 13.27
N THR A 399 -19.54 -16.73 13.07
CA THR A 399 -20.37 -16.13 12.01
C THR A 399 -21.42 -15.26 12.63
N LEU A 400 -21.33 -13.97 12.33
CA LEU A 400 -22.22 -12.94 12.84
C LEU A 400 -23.08 -12.41 11.69
N GLN A 401 -24.36 -12.16 11.96
CA GLN A 401 -25.28 -11.64 10.97
C GLN A 401 -26.18 -10.56 11.55
N GLY A 402 -26.47 -9.56 10.74
CA GLY A 402 -27.38 -8.49 11.09
C GLY A 402 -28.15 -7.99 9.87
N VAL A 403 -29.12 -7.12 10.12
CA VAL A 403 -29.93 -6.47 9.10
C VAL A 403 -29.58 -4.99 9.06
N ILE A 404 -29.10 -4.54 7.91
CA ILE A 404 -28.90 -3.12 7.57
C ILE A 404 -30.24 -2.61 7.01
N PRO A 405 -30.93 -1.71 7.71
CA PRO A 405 -32.16 -1.11 7.19
C PRO A 405 -31.89 -0.38 5.88
N ARG A 406 -32.82 -0.43 4.92
CA ARG A 406 -32.67 0.28 3.64
C ARG A 406 -32.35 1.77 3.81
N GLY A 407 -32.87 2.41 4.85
CA GLY A 407 -32.64 3.83 5.17
C GLY A 407 -31.20 4.14 5.60
N ALA A 408 -30.47 3.15 6.14
CA ALA A 408 -29.05 3.28 6.48
C ALA A 408 -28.15 3.33 5.23
N VAL A 409 -28.65 2.85 4.09
CA VAL A 409 -28.00 2.96 2.78
C VAL A 409 -28.47 4.26 2.12
N SER A 410 -27.75 5.34 2.42
CA SER A 410 -28.13 6.68 1.93
C SER A 410 -28.11 6.75 0.40
N SER A 411 -29.25 7.01 -0.22
CA SER A 411 -29.40 7.27 -1.66
C SER A 411 -28.61 8.49 -2.15
N GLY A 412 -28.23 9.41 -1.25
CA GLY A 412 -27.42 10.60 -1.54
C GLY A 412 -25.92 10.45 -1.28
N SER A 413 -25.48 9.35 -0.65
CA SER A 413 -24.05 9.06 -0.44
C SER A 413 -23.51 8.18 -1.56
N PRO A 414 -22.31 8.43 -2.11
CA PRO A 414 -21.72 7.55 -3.12
C PRO A 414 -21.29 6.19 -2.57
N VAL A 415 -21.22 6.05 -1.24
CA VAL A 415 -20.81 4.83 -0.53
C VAL A 415 -21.53 4.75 0.81
N THR A 416 -21.84 3.54 1.24
CA THR A 416 -22.26 3.19 2.60
C THR A 416 -21.01 2.84 3.40
N ARG A 417 -20.80 3.53 4.52
CA ARG A 417 -19.75 3.18 5.48
C ARG A 417 -20.26 2.08 6.40
N LEU A 418 -19.52 0.98 6.48
CA LEU A 418 -19.64 0.02 7.56
C LEU A 418 -18.50 0.28 8.54
N GLU A 419 -18.84 0.49 9.80
CA GLU A 419 -17.91 0.73 10.89
C GLU A 419 -18.02 -0.40 11.91
N MET A 420 -16.88 -1.02 12.19
CA MET A 420 -16.72 -2.10 13.16
C MET A 420 -16.00 -1.52 14.38
N GLU A 421 -16.64 -1.57 15.53
CA GLU A 421 -16.06 -1.19 16.80
C GLU A 421 -15.86 -2.41 17.69
N VAL A 422 -14.64 -2.56 18.21
CA VAL A 422 -14.32 -3.56 19.24
C VAL A 422 -14.00 -2.82 20.54
N ASP A 423 -14.53 -3.32 21.66
CA ASP A 423 -14.27 -2.80 23.00
C ASP A 423 -12.99 -3.39 23.62
N SER A 424 -12.56 -4.55 23.14
CA SER A 424 -11.35 -5.26 23.56
C SER A 424 -10.38 -5.43 22.39
N LEU A 425 -9.11 -5.15 22.67
CA LEU A 425 -7.98 -5.35 21.77
C LEU A 425 -7.00 -6.34 22.40
N THR A 426 -6.44 -7.22 21.58
CA THR A 426 -5.47 -8.23 21.99
C THR A 426 -4.12 -7.93 21.37
N THR A 427 -3.03 -8.18 22.11
CA THR A 427 -1.68 -8.12 21.55
C THR A 427 -1.29 -9.50 21.05
N ILE A 428 -0.92 -9.60 19.77
CA ILE A 428 -0.40 -10.83 19.18
C ILE A 428 1.03 -10.62 18.71
N ASP A 429 1.86 -11.65 18.87
CA ASP A 429 3.20 -11.67 18.29
C ASP A 429 3.10 -12.08 16.81
N ASP A 430 3.77 -11.35 15.93
CA ASP A 430 3.87 -11.74 14.53
C ASP A 430 4.87 -12.92 14.44
N GLU A 431 4.39 -14.13 14.11
CA GLU A 431 5.20 -15.32 13.86
C GLU A 431 6.13 -15.09 12.65
N GLY A 432 7.33 -14.57 12.92
CA GLY A 432 8.30 -14.24 11.87
C GLY A 432 9.60 -13.57 12.32
N GLY A 433 9.89 -13.54 13.64
CA GLY A 433 11.19 -13.17 14.21
C GLY A 433 11.61 -11.69 14.10
N GLU A 434 10.99 -10.88 13.24
CA GLU A 434 11.42 -9.49 12.99
C GLU A 434 10.35 -8.44 13.30
N GLU A 435 9.10 -8.86 13.48
CA GLU A 435 7.97 -7.96 13.68
C GLU A 435 7.49 -8.00 15.13
N ARG A 436 7.33 -6.80 15.72
CA ARG A 436 6.92 -6.64 17.11
C ARG A 436 5.49 -7.12 17.31
N ALA A 437 5.21 -7.54 18.54
CA ALA A 437 3.88 -7.62 19.11
C ALA A 437 2.99 -6.46 18.63
N ARG A 438 1.80 -6.79 18.14
CA ARG A 438 0.87 -5.83 17.56
C ARG A 438 -0.50 -5.96 18.18
N VAL A 439 -1.13 -4.81 18.39
CA VAL A 439 -2.48 -4.70 18.95
C VAL A 439 -3.48 -4.91 17.82
N VAL A 440 -4.38 -5.88 17.97
CA VAL A 440 -5.40 -6.29 17.00
C VAL A 440 -6.77 -6.42 17.65
N GLY A 441 -7.82 -6.26 16.87
CA GLY A 441 -9.20 -6.59 17.26
C GLY A 441 -9.57 -8.00 16.84
N VAL A 442 -10.47 -8.12 15.85
CA VAL A 442 -10.98 -9.39 15.33
C VAL A 442 -10.38 -9.73 13.95
N PRO A 443 -10.06 -11.01 13.67
CA PRO A 443 -9.58 -11.47 12.37
C PRO A 443 -10.77 -11.73 11.45
N VAL A 444 -11.04 -10.82 10.53
CA VAL A 444 -12.14 -10.94 9.57
C VAL A 444 -11.69 -11.75 8.36
N ALA A 445 -12.36 -12.87 8.09
CA ALA A 445 -12.13 -13.70 6.92
C ALA A 445 -12.87 -13.14 5.70
N TRP A 446 -14.17 -12.85 5.85
CA TRP A 446 -14.96 -12.22 4.79
C TRP A 446 -16.20 -11.50 5.33
N ILE A 447 -16.71 -10.58 4.49
CA ILE A 447 -17.98 -9.88 4.69
C ILE A 447 -18.83 -10.10 3.44
N ASP A 448 -20.09 -10.50 3.62
CA ASP A 448 -21.07 -10.69 2.53
C ASP A 448 -22.30 -9.82 2.84
N VAL A 449 -22.73 -9.02 1.87
CA VAL A 449 -23.92 -8.17 1.95
C VAL A 449 -24.85 -8.54 0.81
N ARG A 450 -26.13 -8.81 1.09
CA ARG A 450 -27.16 -9.17 0.11
C ARG A 450 -28.54 -8.68 0.51
N PRO A 451 -29.51 -8.56 -0.42
CA PRO A 451 -30.90 -8.26 -0.06
C PRO A 451 -31.51 -9.37 0.79
N CYS A 452 -32.27 -9.02 1.83
CA CYS A 452 -32.96 -9.99 2.70
C CYS A 452 -33.94 -10.91 1.95
N THR A 453 -34.43 -10.50 0.78
CA THR A 453 -35.32 -11.28 -0.09
C THR A 453 -34.63 -12.48 -0.76
N THR A 454 -33.30 -12.55 -0.74
CA THR A 454 -32.56 -13.55 -1.51
C THR A 454 -32.36 -14.88 -0.79
N LEU A 455 -32.54 -14.95 0.54
CA LEU A 455 -32.36 -16.16 1.34
C LEU A 455 -33.18 -16.11 2.66
N PRO A 456 -33.62 -17.24 3.24
CA PRO A 456 -34.30 -17.28 4.55
C PRO A 456 -33.48 -16.68 5.69
N ALA A 457 -34.09 -16.24 6.79
CA ALA A 457 -33.35 -15.80 7.98
C ALA A 457 -32.47 -16.95 8.53
N GLY A 458 -31.24 -16.66 8.95
CA GLY A 458 -30.29 -17.67 9.47
C GLY A 458 -29.62 -18.54 8.40
N SER A 459 -29.94 -18.40 7.11
CA SER A 459 -29.21 -19.10 6.06
C SER A 459 -27.82 -18.49 5.87
N LEU A 460 -26.80 -19.34 5.73
CA LEU A 460 -25.51 -18.89 5.22
C LEU A 460 -25.66 -18.45 3.74
N PRO A 461 -24.90 -17.43 3.29
CA PRO A 461 -24.67 -17.29 1.86
C PRO A 461 -24.11 -18.63 1.35
N PRO A 462 -24.50 -19.10 0.15
CA PRO A 462 -24.17 -20.43 -0.35
C PRO A 462 -22.71 -20.76 -0.07
N GLU A 463 -22.49 -21.79 0.75
CA GLU A 463 -21.16 -22.22 1.15
C GLU A 463 -20.31 -22.40 -0.10
N SER A 464 -19.16 -21.76 -0.11
CA SER A 464 -18.12 -22.08 -1.08
C SER A 464 -16.86 -21.31 -0.79
N VAL A 465 -16.00 -21.86 0.07
CA VAL A 465 -14.57 -21.65 -0.10
C VAL A 465 -13.88 -23.00 -0.14
N THR A 466 -14.14 -23.76 -1.19
CA THR A 466 -13.03 -24.57 -1.72
C THR A 466 -12.04 -23.60 -2.37
N PRO A 467 -10.72 -23.84 -2.29
CA PRO A 467 -9.72 -23.07 -3.02
C PRO A 467 -10.05 -22.90 -4.52
N GLN A 468 -10.74 -23.87 -5.12
CA GLN A 468 -11.21 -23.81 -6.51
C GLN A 468 -12.26 -22.72 -6.77
N GLN A 469 -13.17 -22.45 -5.84
CA GLN A 469 -14.19 -21.40 -6.00
C GLN A 469 -13.62 -20.00 -5.76
N THR A 470 -12.67 -19.84 -4.82
CA THR A 470 -11.86 -18.61 -4.69
C THR A 470 -11.07 -18.36 -5.98
N ALA A 471 -10.45 -19.39 -6.57
CA ALA A 471 -9.76 -19.28 -7.84
C ALA A 471 -10.71 -18.91 -8.99
N ARG A 472 -11.91 -19.50 -9.06
CA ARG A 472 -12.96 -19.14 -10.05
C ARG A 472 -13.43 -17.69 -9.88
N ARG A 473 -13.62 -17.22 -8.65
CA ARG A 473 -14.00 -15.82 -8.36
C ARG A 473 -12.88 -14.85 -8.72
N ARG A 474 -11.62 -15.16 -8.41
CA ARG A 474 -10.46 -14.41 -8.86
C ARG A 474 -10.40 -14.35 -10.40
N ALA A 475 -10.66 -15.46 -11.08
CA ALA A 475 -10.77 -15.50 -12.54
C ALA A 475 -11.92 -14.64 -13.08
N ALA A 476 -13.09 -14.65 -12.44
CA ALA A 476 -14.24 -13.83 -12.83
C ALA A 476 -13.99 -12.31 -12.64
N ARG A 477 -13.40 -11.91 -11.50
CA ARG A 477 -12.96 -10.52 -11.24
C ARG A 477 -11.97 -10.05 -12.31
N ARG A 478 -11.00 -10.90 -12.67
CA ARG A 478 -10.03 -10.64 -13.76
C ARG A 478 -10.74 -10.47 -15.11
N ALA A 479 -11.67 -11.35 -15.47
CA ALA A 479 -12.39 -11.29 -16.74
C ALA A 479 -13.28 -10.04 -16.88
N SER A 480 -14.01 -9.67 -15.82
CA SER A 480 -14.84 -8.46 -15.80
C SER A 480 -14.01 -7.19 -16.02
N ARG A 481 -12.83 -7.10 -15.38
CA ARG A 481 -11.91 -5.97 -15.55
C ARG A 481 -11.24 -5.93 -16.91
N LEU A 482 -10.85 -7.06 -17.48
CA LEU A 482 -10.34 -7.11 -18.86
C LEU A 482 -11.38 -6.58 -19.85
N ARG A 483 -12.67 -6.86 -19.63
CA ARG A 483 -13.78 -6.28 -20.44
C ARG A 483 -13.93 -4.76 -20.21
N ALA A 484 -13.75 -4.26 -18.99
CA ALA A 484 -13.78 -2.83 -18.71
C ALA A 484 -12.60 -2.08 -19.36
N LEU A 485 -11.39 -2.64 -19.25
CA LEU A 485 -10.18 -2.11 -19.87
C LEU A 485 -10.28 -2.13 -21.41
N ALA A 486 -10.83 -3.19 -21.98
CA ALA A 486 -11.08 -3.29 -23.43
C ALA A 486 -12.09 -2.24 -23.91
N ARG A 487 -13.17 -1.99 -23.15
CA ARG A 487 -14.14 -0.93 -23.44
C ARG A 487 -13.52 0.47 -23.34
N GLY A 488 -12.69 0.73 -22.34
CA GLY A 488 -11.96 2.00 -22.19
C GLY A 488 -10.86 2.21 -23.24
N LEU A 489 -10.29 1.14 -23.80
CA LEU A 489 -9.36 1.22 -24.91
C LEU A 489 -10.07 1.42 -26.27
N ALA A 490 -11.27 0.88 -26.43
CA ALA A 490 -12.08 1.05 -27.64
C ALA A 490 -12.63 2.47 -27.83
N SER A 491 -12.73 3.27 -26.77
CA SER A 491 -13.22 4.66 -26.81
C SER A 491 -12.11 5.70 -26.99
N MET A 492 -10.85 5.30 -27.15
CA MET A 492 -9.75 6.23 -27.46
C MET A 492 -9.60 6.39 -28.98
N PRO A 493 -9.78 7.61 -29.55
CA PRO A 493 -9.37 7.85 -30.91
C PRO A 493 -7.85 7.68 -30.96
N VAL A 494 -7.33 6.97 -31.97
CA VAL A 494 -5.89 6.70 -32.27
C VAL A 494 -5.37 5.26 -32.04
N ILE A 495 -6.14 4.29 -31.50
CA ILE A 495 -5.64 2.88 -31.39
C ILE A 495 -6.60 1.85 -32.03
N GLY A 496 -7.18 2.19 -33.18
CA GLY A 496 -8.21 1.39 -33.84
C GLY A 496 -7.74 0.11 -34.55
N GLY A 497 -6.47 0.00 -34.95
CA GLY A 497 -5.99 -1.13 -35.78
C GLY A 497 -5.48 -2.33 -34.97
N ARG A 498 -4.43 -2.14 -34.17
CA ARG A 498 -3.66 -3.24 -33.54
C ARG A 498 -4.37 -3.99 -32.41
N LEU A 499 -5.30 -3.33 -31.70
CA LEU A 499 -6.05 -3.98 -30.61
C LEU A 499 -7.20 -4.85 -31.14
N ARG A 500 -7.79 -4.53 -32.31
CA ARG A 500 -8.82 -5.37 -32.95
C ARG A 500 -8.24 -6.70 -33.44
N GLU A 501 -7.04 -6.68 -34.02
CA GLU A 501 -6.31 -7.90 -34.43
C GLU A 501 -5.97 -8.81 -33.25
N LEU A 502 -5.50 -8.24 -32.14
CA LEU A 502 -5.20 -8.98 -30.91
C LEU A 502 -6.45 -9.57 -30.25
N TRP A 503 -7.59 -8.88 -30.34
CA TRP A 503 -8.86 -9.35 -29.79
C TRP A 503 -9.50 -10.45 -30.65
N GLN A 504 -9.39 -10.38 -31.98
CA GLN A 504 -9.86 -11.46 -32.88
C GLN A 504 -9.04 -12.75 -32.70
N ARG A 505 -7.72 -12.65 -32.46
CA ARG A 505 -6.86 -13.82 -32.18
C ARG A 505 -7.14 -14.49 -30.83
N PHE A 506 -7.75 -13.77 -29.88
CA PHE A 506 -8.10 -14.30 -28.55
C PHE A 506 -9.46 -15.00 -28.53
N ARG A 507 -10.32 -14.78 -29.55
CA ARG A 507 -11.64 -15.43 -29.69
C ARG A 507 -11.60 -16.73 -30.50
N ALA A 508 -10.51 -16.95 -31.25
CA ALA A 508 -10.28 -18.14 -32.08
C ALA A 508 -9.51 -19.26 -31.34
N ARG A 509 -9.35 -19.15 -30.02
CA ARG A 509 -8.80 -20.15 -29.10
C ARG A 509 -9.72 -20.22 -27.90
#